data_AF-A0A967AK62-F1
#
_entry.id   AF-A0A967AK62-F1
#
_cell.length_a   1.000
_cell.length_b   1.000
_cell.length_c   1.000
_cell.angle_alpha   90.00
_cell.angle_beta   90.00
_cell.angle_gamma   90.00
#
_symmetry.space_group_name_H-M   'P 1'
#
loop_
_entity.id
_entity.type
_entity.pdbx_description
1 polymer ?
#
loop_
_entity_poly.entity_id
_entity_poly.type
_entity_poly.pdbx_seq_one_letter_code
_entity_poly.pdbx_strand_id
1 'polypeptide(L)'
;RADTGLSLNLVYNPVGAFLPPKQDAIEAQFKKELRTRHGVEFNRLYTITNMPISRFLEFLVESGNYDQYMTRLANAFNPAAATGVMCRSTLSVGWDGRLYDCDFNQMLDLPVDHGSPSHIRDFDLTQLHHRRIVTRNHCYGCTAGSGSSCGGTVT
;
A
#
# COMPACT_ATOMS: atom_id res chain seq x y z
N ARG A 1 4.51 -26.30 0.33
CA ARG A 1 5.46 -27.40 0.06
C ARG A 1 6.58 -26.94 -0.84
N ALA A 2 7.83 -27.17 -0.41
CA ALA A 2 9.00 -26.97 -1.26
C ALA A 2 8.91 -27.87 -2.51
N ASP A 3 9.61 -27.48 -3.57
CA ASP A 3 9.87 -28.30 -4.76
C ASP A 3 8.66 -28.59 -5.67
N THR A 4 7.54 -27.89 -5.47
CA THR A 4 6.38 -27.93 -6.38
C THR A 4 6.51 -26.97 -7.58
N GLY A 5 7.44 -26.01 -7.50
CA GLY A 5 7.49 -24.86 -8.42
C GLY A 5 6.37 -23.82 -8.20
N LEU A 6 5.42 -24.07 -7.30
CA LEU A 6 4.30 -23.18 -7.01
C LEU A 6 4.60 -22.27 -5.81
N SER A 7 4.13 -21.03 -5.87
CA SER A 7 4.27 -20.05 -4.78
C SER A 7 2.90 -19.59 -4.29
N LEU A 8 2.69 -19.67 -2.98
CA LEU A 8 1.56 -19.09 -2.27
C LEU A 8 2.08 -18.02 -1.32
N ASN A 9 1.70 -16.76 -1.53
CA ASN A 9 1.99 -15.67 -0.62
C ASN A 9 0.70 -15.18 0.02
N LEU A 10 0.77 -14.81 1.29
CA LEU A 10 -0.35 -14.26 2.02
C LEU A 10 -0.16 -12.75 2.21
N VAL A 11 -1.26 -12.03 2.36
CA VAL A 11 -1.28 -10.61 2.70
C VAL A 11 -1.96 -10.44 4.04
N TYR A 12 -1.36 -9.64 4.91
CA TYR A 12 -1.90 -9.29 6.22
C TYR A 12 -2.09 -7.78 6.32
N ASN A 13 -3.29 -7.39 6.70
CA ASN A 13 -3.66 -6.05 7.09
C ASN A 13 -4.22 -6.09 8.51
N PRO A 14 -3.81 -5.15 9.40
CA PRO A 14 -4.23 -5.17 10.79
C PRO A 14 -5.72 -4.91 10.94
N VAL A 15 -6.33 -5.50 11.98
CA VAL A 15 -7.72 -5.20 12.35
C VAL A 15 -7.73 -3.88 13.14
N GLY A 16 -8.42 -2.88 12.61
CA GLY A 16 -8.57 -1.57 13.23
C GLY A 16 -7.47 -0.57 12.90
N ALA A 17 -7.41 0.51 13.70
CA ALA A 17 -6.62 1.71 13.45
C ALA A 17 -5.13 1.57 13.89
N PHE A 18 -4.45 0.49 13.51
CA PHE A 18 -3.06 0.22 13.89
C PHE A 18 -2.13 0.15 12.66
N LEU A 19 -0.83 0.37 12.90
CA LEU A 19 0.19 0.01 11.93
C LEU A 19 0.44 -1.51 12.00
N PRO A 20 0.79 -2.16 10.88
CA PRO A 20 1.14 -3.57 10.92
C PRO A 20 2.37 -3.81 11.81
N PRO A 21 2.46 -4.99 12.45
CA PRO A 21 3.69 -5.42 13.12
C PRO A 21 4.81 -5.65 12.11
N LYS A 22 6.03 -5.92 12.59
CA LYS A 22 7.14 -6.30 11.71
C LYS A 22 6.78 -7.55 10.91
N GLN A 23 7.02 -7.49 9.59
CA GLN A 23 6.61 -8.50 8.63
C GLN A 23 7.19 -9.89 8.95
N ASP A 24 8.46 -9.96 9.34
CA ASP A 24 9.15 -11.20 9.71
C ASP A 24 8.52 -11.89 10.92
N ALA A 25 8.18 -11.12 11.95
CA ALA A 25 7.57 -11.61 13.17
C ALA A 25 6.17 -12.19 12.90
N ILE A 26 5.32 -11.45 12.17
CA ILE A 26 3.96 -11.92 11.87
C ILE A 26 3.96 -13.05 10.83
N GLU A 27 4.90 -13.07 9.88
CA GLU A 27 5.11 -14.19 8.96
C GLU A 27 5.41 -15.48 9.74
N ALA A 28 6.36 -15.43 10.67
CA ALA A 28 6.72 -16.59 11.50
C ALA A 28 5.54 -17.10 12.33
N GLN A 29 4.75 -16.18 12.91
CA GLN A 29 3.55 -16.53 13.66
C GLN A 29 2.49 -17.19 12.77
N PHE A 30 2.18 -16.62 11.61
CA PHE A 30 1.22 -17.19 10.66
C PHE A 30 1.67 -18.57 10.16
N LYS A 31 2.96 -18.73 9.83
CA LYS A 31 3.50 -20.04 9.41
C LYS A 31 3.29 -21.09 10.49
N LYS A 32 3.53 -20.75 11.76
CA LYS A 32 3.33 -21.67 12.88
C LYS A 32 1.85 -22.03 13.07
N GLU A 33 0.97 -21.03 13.16
CA GLU A 33 -0.45 -21.26 13.48
C GLU A 33 -1.19 -21.96 12.34
N LEU A 34 -0.99 -21.53 11.08
CA LEU A 34 -1.65 -22.14 9.92
C LEU A 34 -1.19 -23.58 9.68
N ARG A 35 0.09 -23.89 9.89
CA ARG A 35 0.59 -25.26 9.83
C ARG A 35 0.00 -26.12 10.96
N THR A 36 0.01 -25.62 12.19
CA THR A 36 -0.42 -26.39 13.37
C THR A 36 -1.92 -26.68 13.35
N ARG A 37 -2.73 -25.70 12.98
CA ARG A 37 -4.21 -25.82 13.05
C ARG A 37 -4.84 -26.35 11.76
N HIS A 38 -4.22 -26.10 10.61
CA HIS A 38 -4.84 -26.34 9.30
C HIS A 38 -3.94 -27.09 8.31
N GLY A 39 -2.69 -27.40 8.68
CA GLY A 39 -1.74 -28.03 7.76
C GLY A 39 -1.37 -27.17 6.55
N VAL A 40 -1.61 -25.85 6.61
CA VAL A 40 -1.37 -24.91 5.52
C VAL A 40 0.07 -24.38 5.59
N GLU A 41 0.75 -24.40 4.45
CA GLU A 41 2.08 -23.84 4.26
C GLU A 41 2.05 -22.77 3.16
N PHE A 42 2.84 -21.71 3.31
CA PHE A 42 2.96 -20.63 2.34
C PHE A 42 4.41 -20.10 2.31
N ASN A 43 4.76 -19.36 1.25
CA ASN A 43 6.11 -18.89 0.97
C ASN A 43 6.43 -17.61 1.74
N ARG A 44 5.67 -16.53 1.51
CA ARG A 44 5.84 -15.21 2.15
C ARG A 44 4.53 -14.65 2.70
N LEU A 45 4.65 -13.81 3.72
CA LEU A 45 3.56 -12.95 4.19
C LEU A 45 3.96 -11.49 4.02
N TYR A 46 3.06 -10.71 3.40
CA TYR A 46 3.25 -9.29 3.17
C TYR A 46 2.34 -8.47 4.05
N THR A 47 2.89 -7.52 4.78
CA THR A 47 2.10 -6.61 5.63
C THR A 47 1.70 -5.37 4.85
N ILE A 48 0.42 -4.98 4.94
CA ILE A 48 -0.12 -3.79 4.31
C ILE A 48 -0.79 -2.92 5.39
N THR A 49 -0.53 -1.62 5.34
CA THR A 49 -1.21 -0.62 6.17
C THR A 49 -2.60 -0.33 5.58
N ASN A 50 -3.63 -0.25 6.41
CA ASN A 50 -4.96 0.15 5.93
C ASN A 50 -4.94 1.62 5.51
N MET A 51 -5.21 1.90 4.23
CA MET A 51 -5.31 3.29 3.78
C MET A 51 -6.59 3.93 4.33
N PRO A 52 -6.53 5.17 4.86
CA PRO A 52 -7.68 5.87 5.43
C PRO A 52 -8.61 6.43 4.33
N ILE A 53 -9.17 5.54 3.51
CA ILE A 53 -10.06 5.85 2.38
C ILE A 53 -11.29 4.93 2.39
N SER A 54 -12.37 5.34 1.70
CA SER A 54 -13.59 4.54 1.50
C SER A 54 -14.10 3.89 2.80
N ARG A 55 -14.40 2.59 2.79
CA ARG A 55 -14.97 1.87 3.94
C ARG A 55 -14.13 1.94 5.21
N PHE A 56 -12.80 2.02 5.11
CA PHE A 56 -11.96 2.14 6.29
C PHE A 56 -11.99 3.56 6.85
N LEU A 57 -12.10 4.58 5.99
CA LEU A 57 -12.36 5.95 6.41
C LEU A 57 -13.70 6.07 7.14
N GLU A 58 -14.77 5.48 6.59
CA GLU A 58 -16.10 5.44 7.23
C GLU A 58 -16.01 4.83 8.63
N PHE A 59 -15.39 3.65 8.76
CA PHE A 59 -15.14 3.02 10.06
C PHE A 59 -14.36 3.92 11.02
N LEU A 60 -13.30 4.59 10.55
CA LEU A 60 -12.49 5.48 11.39
C LEU A 60 -13.29 6.68 11.90
N VAL A 61 -14.17 7.24 11.07
CA VAL A 61 -15.03 8.37 11.43
C VAL A 61 -16.11 7.92 12.41
N GLU A 62 -16.83 6.85 12.10
CA GLU A 62 -17.92 6.32 12.94
C GLU A 62 -17.43 5.87 14.32
N SER A 63 -16.22 5.29 14.38
CA SER A 63 -15.60 4.86 15.64
C SER A 63 -14.86 5.98 16.39
N GLY A 64 -14.80 7.21 15.85
CA GLY A 64 -14.08 8.33 16.45
C GLY A 64 -12.54 8.21 16.43
N ASN A 65 -11.99 7.30 15.62
CA ASN A 65 -10.55 7.01 15.56
C ASN A 65 -9.81 7.78 14.46
N TYR A 66 -10.50 8.53 13.60
CA TYR A 66 -9.89 9.17 12.42
C TYR A 66 -8.69 10.08 12.75
N ASP A 67 -8.87 11.06 13.64
CA ASP A 67 -7.81 12.02 13.95
C ASP A 67 -6.61 11.35 14.63
N GLN A 68 -6.87 10.40 15.52
CA GLN A 68 -5.82 9.64 16.19
C GLN A 68 -5.05 8.77 15.18
N TYR A 69 -5.75 8.14 14.24
CA TYR A 69 -5.13 7.32 13.22
C TYR A 69 -4.28 8.15 12.26
N MET A 70 -4.81 9.27 11.77
CA MET A 70 -4.06 10.19 10.91
C MET A 70 -2.82 10.73 11.61
N THR A 71 -2.93 11.10 12.89
CA THR A 71 -1.79 11.54 13.72
C THR A 71 -0.75 10.43 13.83
N ARG A 72 -1.17 9.17 14.04
CA ARG A 72 -0.28 8.01 14.09
C ARG A 72 0.46 7.81 12.77
N LEU A 73 -0.23 7.88 11.63
CA LEU A 73 0.39 7.73 10.32
C LEU A 73 1.41 8.85 10.06
N ALA A 74 1.04 10.10 10.34
CA ALA A 74 1.91 11.25 10.15
C ALA A 74 3.17 11.18 11.05
N ASN A 75 3.01 10.87 12.33
CA ASN A 75 4.13 10.72 13.28
C ASN A 75 5.04 9.54 12.94
N ALA A 76 4.52 8.53 12.26
CA ALA A 76 5.28 7.38 11.80
C ALA A 76 5.87 7.56 10.39
N PHE A 77 5.80 8.76 9.79
CA PHE A 77 6.37 9.01 8.47
C PHE A 77 7.85 8.59 8.42
N ASN A 78 8.18 7.74 7.45
CA ASN A 78 9.52 7.23 7.25
C ASN A 78 10.04 7.65 5.87
N PRO A 79 11.05 8.54 5.81
CA PRO A 79 11.66 8.95 4.55
C PRO A 79 12.22 7.78 3.73
N ALA A 80 12.78 6.75 4.38
CA ALA A 80 13.26 5.57 3.67
C ALA A 80 12.11 4.82 2.98
N ALA A 81 10.98 4.65 3.68
CA ALA A 81 9.79 4.07 3.08
C ALA A 81 9.27 4.91 1.90
N ALA A 82 9.28 6.24 2.04
CA ALA A 82 8.89 7.15 0.98
C ALA A 82 9.76 7.05 -0.28
N THR A 83 11.00 6.55 -0.19
CA THR A 83 11.82 6.28 -1.38
C THR A 83 11.43 4.99 -2.12
N GLY A 84 10.81 4.04 -1.40
CA GLY A 84 10.43 2.72 -1.91
C GLY A 84 8.97 2.57 -2.31
N VAL A 85 8.13 3.60 -2.15
CA VAL A 85 6.71 3.53 -2.54
C VAL A 85 6.53 3.35 -4.05
N MET A 86 5.53 2.53 -4.42
CA MET A 86 5.31 2.11 -5.80
C MET A 86 5.01 3.27 -6.76
N CYS A 87 4.37 4.34 -6.28
CA CYS A 87 4.01 5.49 -7.11
C CYS A 87 5.23 6.23 -7.71
N ARG A 88 6.45 5.93 -7.26
CA ARG A 88 7.69 6.45 -7.85
C ARG A 88 8.11 5.74 -9.13
N SER A 89 7.72 4.47 -9.30
CA SER A 89 8.19 3.61 -10.39
C SER A 89 7.06 2.96 -11.19
N THR A 90 5.81 3.14 -10.76
CA THR A 90 4.62 2.58 -11.40
C THR A 90 3.57 3.66 -11.62
N LEU A 91 2.64 3.36 -12.53
CA LEU A 91 1.44 4.13 -12.81
C LEU A 91 0.25 3.17 -12.83
N SER A 92 -0.90 3.65 -12.39
CA SER A 92 -2.17 2.95 -12.61
C SER A 92 -2.86 3.53 -13.84
N VAL A 93 -3.41 2.67 -14.69
CA VAL A 93 -4.11 3.05 -15.91
C VAL A 93 -5.60 2.76 -15.73
N GLY A 94 -6.41 3.81 -15.79
CA GLY A 94 -7.86 3.73 -15.79
C GLY A 94 -8.39 2.96 -17.00
N TRP A 95 -9.60 2.43 -16.89
CA TRP A 95 -10.26 1.73 -18.00
C TRP A 95 -10.50 2.66 -19.20
N ASP A 96 -10.61 3.97 -18.97
CA ASP A 96 -10.76 5.01 -19.98
C ASP A 96 -9.41 5.49 -20.56
N GLY A 97 -8.28 4.98 -20.04
CA GLY A 97 -6.93 5.37 -20.44
C GLY A 97 -6.32 6.51 -19.61
N ARG A 98 -7.01 7.06 -18.61
CA ARG A 98 -6.43 8.03 -17.68
C ARG A 98 -5.28 7.44 -16.87
N LEU A 99 -4.25 8.24 -16.59
CA LEU A 99 -3.10 7.85 -15.78
C LEU A 99 -3.25 8.38 -14.35
N TYR A 100 -2.88 7.54 -13.38
CA TYR A 100 -2.88 7.84 -11.95
C TYR A 100 -1.54 7.40 -11.34
N ASP A 101 -1.08 8.08 -10.29
CA ASP A 101 0.18 7.72 -9.64
C ASP A 101 0.15 6.37 -8.93
N CYS A 102 -1.02 5.92 -8.47
CA CYS A 102 -1.25 4.61 -7.87
C CYS A 102 -2.74 4.24 -7.95
N ASP A 103 -3.03 2.99 -7.58
CA ASP A 103 -4.40 2.46 -7.46
C ASP A 103 -5.26 3.26 -6.47
N PHE A 104 -4.70 3.71 -5.33
CA PHE A 104 -5.45 4.56 -4.40
C PHE A 104 -5.79 5.93 -4.98
N ASN A 105 -4.90 6.53 -5.77
CA ASN A 105 -5.21 7.76 -6.49
C ASN A 105 -6.30 7.51 -7.52
N GLN A 106 -6.29 6.36 -8.21
CA GLN A 106 -7.38 5.96 -9.10
C GLN A 106 -8.71 5.78 -8.37
N MET A 107 -8.72 5.12 -7.20
CA MET A 107 -9.92 4.96 -6.38
C MET A 107 -10.51 6.30 -5.88
N LEU A 108 -9.68 7.33 -5.78
CA LEU A 108 -10.07 8.68 -5.33
C LEU A 108 -10.27 9.67 -6.49
N ASP A 109 -10.22 9.21 -7.74
CA ASP A 109 -10.28 10.05 -8.94
C ASP A 109 -9.26 11.21 -8.95
N LEU A 110 -8.01 10.90 -8.55
CA LEU A 110 -6.87 11.81 -8.51
C LEU A 110 -5.87 11.50 -9.64
N PRO A 111 -6.14 11.93 -10.90
CA PRO A 111 -5.25 11.64 -12.02
C PRO A 111 -3.87 12.28 -11.82
N VAL A 112 -2.89 11.80 -12.60
CA VAL A 112 -1.62 12.50 -12.77
C VAL A 112 -1.91 13.95 -13.19
N ASP A 113 -1.24 14.89 -12.54
CA ASP A 113 -1.45 16.33 -12.69
C ASP A 113 -0.10 17.05 -12.85
N HIS A 114 -0.03 18.33 -12.47
CA HIS A 114 1.16 19.17 -12.47
C HIS A 114 1.80 19.31 -13.86
N GLY A 115 0.96 19.32 -14.90
CA GLY A 115 1.38 19.46 -16.29
C GLY A 115 1.98 18.20 -16.92
N SER A 116 1.96 17.07 -16.21
CA SER A 116 2.38 15.77 -16.78
C SER A 116 1.25 15.15 -17.61
N PRO A 117 1.56 14.26 -18.58
CA PRO A 117 0.55 13.57 -19.36
C PRO A 117 -0.42 12.79 -18.46
N SER A 118 -1.71 13.07 -18.59
CA SER A 118 -2.76 12.46 -17.76
C SER A 118 -3.50 11.32 -18.46
N HIS A 119 -3.11 10.96 -19.68
CA HIS A 119 -3.74 9.91 -20.48
C HIS A 119 -2.70 9.07 -21.23
N ILE A 120 -2.92 7.76 -21.33
CA ILE A 120 -1.96 6.80 -21.93
C ILE A 120 -1.65 7.05 -23.41
N ARG A 121 -2.57 7.71 -24.12
CA ARG A 121 -2.36 8.11 -25.53
C ARG A 121 -1.28 9.18 -25.68
N ASP A 122 -1.05 9.97 -24.64
CA ASP A 122 -0.07 11.05 -24.60
C ASP A 122 1.17 10.64 -23.78
N PHE A 123 1.39 9.33 -23.63
CA PHE A 123 2.46 8.78 -22.79
C PHE A 123 3.83 9.33 -23.20
N ASP A 124 4.50 9.97 -22.24
CA ASP A 124 5.88 10.44 -22.35
C ASP A 124 6.66 9.91 -21.14
N LEU A 125 7.57 8.97 -21.40
CA LEU A 125 8.37 8.33 -20.35
C LEU A 125 9.22 9.34 -19.57
N THR A 126 9.82 10.32 -20.26
CA THR A 126 10.71 11.29 -19.63
C THR A 126 9.93 12.23 -18.72
N GLN A 127 8.78 12.73 -19.18
CA GLN A 127 7.92 13.57 -18.35
C GLN A 127 7.34 12.78 -17.16
N LEU A 128 6.84 11.57 -17.40
CA LEU A 128 6.23 10.74 -16.36
C LEU A 128 7.25 10.22 -15.33
N HIS A 129 8.50 10.01 -15.72
CA HIS A 129 9.57 9.61 -14.78
C HIS A 129 9.95 10.75 -13.82
N HIS A 130 9.88 12.01 -14.27
CA HIS A 130 10.22 13.19 -13.46
C HIS A 130 8.99 13.89 -12.87
N ARG A 131 7.81 13.33 -13.09
CA ARG A 131 6.55 13.95 -12.67
C ARG A 131 6.50 14.17 -11.17
N ARG A 132 5.76 15.21 -10.78
CA ARG A 132 5.36 15.39 -9.40
C ARG A 132 4.18 14.46 -9.10
N ILE A 133 4.37 13.55 -8.15
CA ILE A 133 3.30 12.64 -7.67
C ILE A 133 2.22 13.46 -6.95
N VAL A 134 0.96 13.19 -7.26
CA VAL A 134 -0.19 13.78 -6.59
C VAL A 134 -0.37 13.12 -5.22
N THR A 135 -0.22 13.91 -4.16
CA THR A 135 -0.29 13.43 -2.77
C THR A 135 -1.51 13.96 -2.02
N ARG A 136 -2.12 13.11 -1.18
CA ARG A 136 -3.16 13.46 -0.19
C ARG A 136 -2.92 12.70 1.11
N ASN A 137 -3.81 12.85 2.10
CA ASN A 137 -3.68 12.25 3.42
C ASN A 137 -3.50 10.72 3.41
N HIS A 138 -4.08 9.99 2.45
CA HIS A 138 -3.89 8.53 2.36
C HIS A 138 -2.44 8.13 2.09
N CYS A 139 -1.63 9.02 1.49
CA CYS A 139 -0.22 8.76 1.22
C CYS A 139 0.58 8.49 2.50
N TYR A 140 0.17 9.05 3.65
CA TYR A 140 0.79 8.73 4.93
C TYR A 140 0.68 7.24 5.27
N GLY A 141 -0.36 6.54 4.82
CA GLY A 141 -0.48 5.09 5.02
C GLY A 141 0.60 4.29 4.28
N CYS A 142 1.02 4.76 3.09
CA CYS A 142 2.07 4.12 2.29
C CYS A 142 3.48 4.40 2.82
N THR A 143 3.67 5.54 3.49
CA THR A 143 4.98 6.03 3.95
C THR A 143 5.22 5.84 5.45
N ALA A 144 4.21 5.41 6.20
CA ALA A 144 4.33 5.22 7.65
C ALA A 144 5.04 3.91 8.01
N GLY A 145 5.84 3.94 9.08
CA GLY A 145 6.53 2.77 9.63
C GLY A 145 7.50 2.16 8.61
N SER A 146 7.36 0.86 8.33
CA SER A 146 8.18 0.19 7.31
C SER A 146 7.66 0.41 5.87
N GLY A 147 6.62 1.22 5.73
CA GLY A 147 5.91 1.49 4.48
C GLY A 147 5.06 0.33 4.00
N SER A 148 4.27 0.60 2.96
CA SER A 148 3.27 -0.34 2.48
C SER A 148 3.22 -0.34 0.95
N SER A 149 3.29 -1.53 0.36
CA SER A 149 3.16 -1.77 -1.08
C SER A 149 2.43 -3.10 -1.34
N CYS A 150 2.05 -3.36 -2.60
CA CYS A 150 1.54 -4.67 -3.00
C CYS A 150 2.59 -5.81 -2.81
N GLY A 151 3.87 -5.46 -2.62
CA GLY A 151 4.95 -6.38 -2.25
C GLY A 151 5.27 -6.41 -0.75
N GLY A 152 4.43 -5.82 0.10
CA GLY A 152 4.63 -5.71 1.55
C GLY A 152 5.45 -4.48 1.96
N THR A 153 6.23 -4.63 3.03
CA THR A 153 7.15 -3.59 3.53
C THR A 153 8.13 -3.12 2.45
N VAL A 154 8.47 -1.84 2.46
CA VAL A 154 9.41 -1.21 1.51
C VAL A 154 10.74 -0.79 2.16
N THR A 155 10.90 -1.10 3.45
CA THR A 155 12.15 -0.96 4.21
C THR A 155 12.44 -2.21 5.02
#